data_AF-A0A3S1TGZ9-F1
#
_entry.id   AF-A0A3S1TGZ9-F1
#
_cell.length_a   1.000
_cell.length_b   1.000
_cell.length_c   1.000
_cell.angle_alpha   90.00
_cell.angle_beta   90.00
_cell.angle_gamma   90.00
#
_symmetry.space_group_name_H-M   'P 1'
#
loop_
_entity.id
_entity.type
_entity.pdbx_description
1 polymer ?
#
loop_
_entity_poly.entity_id
_entity_poly.type
_entity_poly.pdbx_seq_one_letter_code
_entity_poly.pdbx_strand_id
1 'polypeptide(L)' 'ALEATAKLSRAVYVERGTMAGSVSMKLADKKDDKAPYFAIVLVAGWSGRPGAVGAQA' A
#
# COMPACT_ATOMS: atom_id res chain seq x y z
N ALA A 1 0.68 -6.28 -13.58
CA ALA A 1 -0.66 -6.63 -13.03
C ALA A 1 -1.35 -5.44 -12.33
N LEU A 2 -0.71 -4.76 -11.37
CA LEU A 2 -1.31 -3.61 -10.68
C LEU A 2 -1.51 -2.38 -11.58
N GLU A 3 -0.54 -2.12 -12.46
CA GLU A 3 -0.65 -1.09 -13.51
C GLU A 3 -1.83 -1.37 -14.46
N ALA A 4 -1.92 -2.59 -14.97
CA ALA A 4 -3.00 -3.02 -15.87
C ALA A 4 -4.41 -2.96 -15.23
N THR A 5 -4.50 -2.89 -13.89
CA THR A 5 -5.78 -2.81 -13.17
C THR A 5 -6.06 -1.41 -12.62
N ALA A 6 -5.22 -0.41 -12.95
CA ALA A 6 -5.28 0.95 -12.42
C ALA A 6 -5.25 1.01 -10.88
N LYS A 7 -4.72 -0.02 -10.20
CA LYS A 7 -4.66 -0.10 -8.73
C LYS A 7 -3.36 0.45 -8.14
N LEU A 8 -2.42 0.86 -8.99
CA LEU A 8 -1.09 1.32 -8.59
C LEU A 8 -1.15 2.57 -7.68
N SER A 9 -2.03 3.53 -7.98
CA SER A 9 -2.15 4.80 -7.26
C SER A 9 -2.57 4.67 -5.79
N ARG A 10 -3.23 3.56 -5.45
CA ARG A 10 -3.72 3.24 -4.09
C ARG A 10 -2.98 2.08 -3.43
N ALA A 11 -1.93 1.57 -4.08
CA ALA A 11 -1.10 0.52 -3.54
C ALA A 11 -0.05 1.12 -2.60
N VAL A 12 0.16 0.48 -1.46
CA VAL A 12 1.19 0.83 -0.47
C VAL A 12 2.23 -0.27 -0.45
N TYR A 13 3.49 0.10 -0.60
CA TYR A 13 4.64 -0.77 -0.44
C TYR A 13 5.13 -0.71 1.00
N VAL A 14 5.39 -1.87 1.61
CA VAL A 14 5.86 -1.97 2.99
C VAL A 14 7.06 -2.92 3.06
N GLU A 15 8.12 -2.48 3.72
CA GLU A 15 9.27 -3.32 4.12
C GLU A 15 9.29 -3.50 5.62
N ARG A 16 9.66 -4.71 6.10
CA ARG A 16 9.98 -4.95 7.51
C ARG A 16 8.90 -4.42 8.47
N GLY A 17 7.62 -4.63 8.15
CA GLY A 17 6.49 -3.82 8.65
C GLY A 17 6.41 -3.54 10.15
N THR A 18 6.79 -4.48 11.01
CA THR A 18 6.81 -4.31 12.49
C THR A 18 8.21 -4.31 13.09
N MET A 19 9.24 -4.33 12.25
CA MET A 19 10.64 -4.41 12.65
C MET A 19 11.31 -3.03 12.59
N ALA A 20 12.46 -2.89 13.25
CA ALA A 20 13.26 -1.67 13.14
C ALA A 20 13.67 -1.42 11.68
N GLY A 21 13.60 -0.15 11.25
CA GLY A 21 13.86 0.22 9.85
C GLY A 21 12.74 -0.20 8.90
N SER A 22 11.49 -0.25 9.39
CA SER A 22 10.31 -0.40 8.53
C SER A 22 10.20 0.79 7.59
N VAL A 23 9.80 0.52 6.36
CA VAL A 23 9.55 1.53 5.33
C VAL A 23 8.13 1.36 4.83
N SER A 24 7.39 2.45 4.72
CA SER A 24 6.09 2.46 4.06
C SER A 24 5.99 3.65 3.10
N MET A 25 5.58 3.39 1.88
CA MET A 25 5.43 4.42 0.85
C MET A 25 4.38 4.00 -0.18
N LYS A 26 3.92 4.93 -1.02
CA LYS A 26 3.09 4.55 -2.16
C LYS A 26 3.93 3.72 -3.11
N LEU A 27 3.34 2.64 -3.65
CA LEU A 27 4.05 1.82 -4.62
C LEU A 27 4.47 2.63 -5.86
N ALA A 28 3.67 3.63 -6.24
CA ALA A 28 3.98 4.55 -7.35
C ALA A 28 5.24 5.41 -7.11
N ASP A 29 5.62 5.64 -5.86
CA ASP A 29 6.79 6.45 -5.51
C ASP A 29 8.07 5.59 -5.49
N LYS A 30 7.93 4.25 -5.50
CA LYS A 30 9.06 3.32 -5.57
C LYS A 30 9.54 3.20 -7.01
N LYS A 31 10.72 3.78 -7.28
CA LYS A 31 11.28 3.90 -8.64
C LYS A 31 12.10 2.69 -9.10
N ASP A 32 12.43 1.80 -8.17
CA ASP A 32 13.23 0.61 -8.42
C ASP A 32 12.42 -0.67 -8.14
N ASP A 33 12.87 -1.78 -8.72
CA ASP A 33 12.26 -3.10 -8.53
C ASP A 33 13.01 -3.96 -7.49
N LYS A 34 13.71 -3.32 -6.54
CA LYS A 34 14.44 -4.03 -5.47
C LYS A 34 13.59 -4.07 -4.22
N ALA A 35 13.40 -5.25 -3.66
CA ALA A 35 12.69 -5.42 -2.40
C ALA A 35 13.44 -6.42 -1.50
N PRO A 36 13.52 -6.18 -0.19
CA PRO A 36 14.02 -7.18 0.75
C PRO A 36 13.04 -8.35 0.83
N TYR A 37 13.49 -9.47 1.39
CA TYR A 37 12.67 -10.69 1.55
C TYR A 37 11.34 -10.41 2.27
N PHE A 38 11.37 -9.59 3.32
CA PHE A 38 10.16 -9.16 4.03
C PHE A 38 9.61 -7.85 3.45
N ALA A 39 9.00 -7.94 2.27
CA ALA A 39 8.27 -6.85 1.63
C ALA A 39 6.88 -7.30 1.17
N ILE A 40 5.89 -6.40 1.31
CA ILE A 40 4.48 -6.66 0.96
C ILE A 40 3.91 -5.44 0.22
N VAL A 41 3.04 -5.69 -0.76
CA VAL A 41 2.21 -4.67 -1.39
C VAL A 41 0.77 -4.80 -0.89
N LEU A 42 0.27 -3.76 -0.25
CA LEU A 42 -1.10 -3.67 0.23
C LEU A 42 -1.95 -2.86 -0.74
N VAL A 43 -3.08 -3.41 -1.16
CA VAL A 43 -4.03 -2.75 -2.06
C VAL A 43 -5.41 -2.82 -1.42
N ALA A 44 -5.94 -1.66 -1.00
CA ALA A 44 -7.28 -1.62 -0.42
C ALA A 44 -8.30 -2.16 -1.44
N GLY A 45 -9.28 -2.95 -0.99
CA GLY A 45 -10.37 -3.42 -1.86
C GLY A 45 -11.40 -2.33 -2.15
N TRP A 46 -11.51 -1.35 -1.27
CA TRP A 46 -12.51 -0.29 -1.24
C TRP A 46 -11.92 1.07 -1.66
N SER A 47 -12.77 2.00 -2.08
CA SER A 47 -12.38 3.35 -2.52
C SER A 47 -12.31 4.39 -1.39
N GLY A 48 -12.81 4.06 -0.19
CA GLY A 48 -12.79 4.93 0.99
C GLY A 48 -12.85 4.11 2.27
N ARG A 49 -12.54 4.70 3.43
CA ARG A 49 -12.49 3.97 4.72
C ARG A 49 -13.82 3.24 4.96
N PRO A 50 -13.83 1.90 5.08
CA PRO A 50 -15.04 1.15 5.41
C PRO A 50 -15.57 1.63 6.77
N GLY A 51 -16.88 1.89 6.84
CA GLY A 51 -17.53 2.42 8.04
C GLY A 51 -17.47 3.94 8.22
N ALA A 52 -16.79 4.69 7.33
CA ALA A 52 -16.74 6.16 7.43
C ALA A 52 -18.11 6.84 7.20
N VAL A 53 -19.06 6.16 6.53
CA VAL A 53 -20.42 6.70 6.31
C VAL A 53 -21.25 6.82 7.60
N GLY A 54 -20.80 6.24 8.72
CA GLY A 54 -21.48 6.29 10.02
C GLY A 54 -20.74 7.07 11.11
N ALA A 55 -19.60 7.70 10.81
CA ALA A 55 -18.78 8.41 11.80
C ALA A 55 -19.03 9.94 11.84
N GLN A 56 -20.14 10.40 11.28
CA GLN A 56 -20.67 11.74 11.49
C GLN A 56 -22.01 11.62 12.22
N ALA A 57 -21.94 11.59 13.56
CA ALA A 57 -23.05 11.78 14.47
C ALA A 57 -22.52 12.55 15.69
#